data_AF-A0A2N2YB35-F1
#
_entry.id   AF-A0A2N2YB35-F1
#
_cell.length_a   1.000
_cell.length_b   1.000
_cell.length_c   1.000
_cell.angle_alpha   90.00
_cell.angle_beta   90.00
_cell.angle_gamma   90.00
#
_symmetry.space_group_name_H-M   'P 1'
#
loop_
_entity.id
_entity.type
_entity.pdbx_description
1 polymer ?
#
loop_
_entity_poly.entity_id
_entity_poly.type
_entity_poly.pdbx_seq_one_letter_code
_entity_poly.pdbx_strand_id
1 'polypeptide(L)'
;MKNLYKIIPVVLLFFLSAGCKSIIKKAYGVKDPKFETIQTASNYLEKYSVENENLWITRDFNSYASLLNSKEPSMSFPDAYFFNSQGKFLDYRKSPEECSANVEGFINELSEIIHTKLTGALSIDYFLEQVYDKNLQAAKLDSKVDGYVVITWSIFMGDKLNKEKAFDWVSLIKKLNDEGLVIEYFLLNLDPQKSWGLTQEQEEELLSQFKFK
;
A
#
# COMPACT_ATOMS: atom_id res chain seq x y z
N MET A 1 28.44 2.21 -50.81
CA MET A 1 28.31 2.32 -49.34
C MET A 1 27.53 3.58 -48.95
N LYS A 2 26.20 3.64 -49.15
CA LYS A 2 25.38 4.85 -48.88
C LYS A 2 24.10 4.62 -48.06
N ASN A 3 23.90 3.43 -47.49
CA ASN A 3 22.65 3.10 -46.77
C ASN A 3 22.86 2.67 -45.30
N LEU A 4 24.09 2.69 -44.77
CA LEU A 4 24.37 2.15 -43.43
C LEU A 4 23.94 3.08 -42.28
N TYR A 5 23.83 4.39 -42.52
CA TYR A 5 23.46 5.37 -41.49
C TYR A 5 21.94 5.46 -41.23
N LYS A 6 21.10 4.83 -42.07
CA LYS A 6 19.64 4.82 -41.88
C LYS A 6 19.14 3.73 -40.93
N ILE A 7 19.99 2.77 -40.56
CA ILE A 7 19.62 1.64 -39.68
C ILE A 7 20.02 1.92 -38.21
N ILE A 8 20.99 2.80 -37.98
CA ILE A 8 21.51 3.15 -36.65
C ILE A 8 20.47 3.80 -35.71
N PRO A 9 19.54 4.68 -36.14
CA PRO A 9 18.57 5.26 -35.22
C PRO A 9 17.45 4.28 -34.81
N VAL A 10 17.27 3.16 -35.51
CA VAL A 10 16.23 2.16 -35.20
C VAL A 10 16.72 1.14 -34.17
N VAL A 11 18.02 0.81 -34.16
CA VAL A 11 18.60 -0.11 -33.17
C VAL A 11 18.78 0.56 -31.81
N LEU A 12 19.05 1.88 -31.76
CA LEU A 12 19.15 2.61 -30.48
C LEU A 12 17.80 2.82 -29.79
N LEU A 13 16.70 2.88 -30.54
CA LEU A 13 15.35 3.03 -29.97
C LEU A 13 14.82 1.73 -29.32
N PHE A 14 15.32 0.56 -29.73
CA PHE A 14 14.88 -0.74 -29.22
C PHE A 14 15.47 -1.09 -27.84
N PHE A 15 16.59 -0.50 -27.44
CA PHE A 15 17.19 -0.75 -26.12
C PHE A 15 16.56 0.08 -24.98
N LEU A 16 15.73 1.09 -25.30
CA LEU A 16 15.13 1.95 -24.29
C LEU A 16 13.78 1.44 -23.76
N SER A 17 13.12 0.48 -24.41
CA SER A 17 11.80 -0.01 -23.99
C SER A 17 11.81 -1.26 -23.09
N ALA A 18 12.94 -1.97 -22.98
CA ALA A 18 13.03 -3.23 -22.21
C ALA A 18 13.79 -3.12 -20.86
N GLY A 19 14.44 -1.99 -20.57
CA GLY A 19 15.45 -1.91 -19.51
C GLY A 19 14.97 -1.49 -18.11
N CYS A 20 13.97 -0.61 -17.99
CA CYS A 20 13.66 -0.01 -16.69
C CYS A 20 13.01 -0.98 -15.69
N LYS A 21 12.23 -1.96 -16.16
CA LYS A 21 11.44 -2.87 -15.30
C LYS A 21 12.30 -3.87 -14.53
N SER A 22 13.26 -4.49 -15.19
CA SER A 22 14.17 -5.46 -14.54
C SER A 22 15.13 -4.78 -13.56
N ILE A 23 15.45 -3.51 -13.79
CA ILE A 23 16.31 -2.71 -12.91
C ILE A 23 15.56 -2.39 -11.61
N ILE A 24 14.29 -1.97 -11.68
CA ILE A 24 13.48 -1.69 -10.47
C ILE A 24 13.29 -2.96 -9.62
N LYS A 25 12.94 -4.10 -10.24
CA LYS A 25 12.81 -5.37 -9.52
C LYS A 25 14.09 -5.74 -8.76
N LYS A 26 15.25 -5.59 -9.40
CA LYS A 26 16.55 -5.94 -8.81
C LYS A 26 17.05 -4.91 -7.79
N ALA A 27 16.80 -3.62 -8.01
CA ALA A 27 17.28 -2.55 -7.15
C ALA A 27 16.47 -2.40 -5.85
N TYR A 28 15.16 -2.67 -5.90
CA TYR A 28 14.26 -2.58 -4.74
C TYR A 28 13.88 -3.93 -4.14
N GLY A 29 14.30 -5.02 -4.78
CA GLY A 29 14.02 -6.38 -4.31
C GLY A 29 12.58 -6.82 -4.49
N VAL A 30 11.85 -6.22 -5.44
CA VAL A 30 10.49 -6.60 -5.80
C VAL A 30 10.51 -8.04 -6.32
N LYS A 31 9.68 -8.89 -5.71
CA LYS A 31 9.52 -10.31 -6.01
C LYS A 31 8.24 -10.50 -6.83
N ASP A 32 8.09 -11.68 -7.42
CA ASP A 32 6.82 -12.02 -8.04
C ASP A 32 5.78 -12.30 -6.92
N PRO A 33 4.55 -11.79 -7.05
CA PRO A 33 3.51 -12.03 -6.06
C PRO A 33 3.19 -13.51 -5.91
N LYS A 34 2.76 -13.87 -4.71
CA LYS A 34 2.25 -15.20 -4.39
C LYS A 34 1.10 -15.04 -3.40
N PHE A 35 0.35 -16.11 -3.21
CA PHE A 35 -0.64 -16.16 -2.15
C PHE A 35 0.05 -16.25 -0.78
N GLU A 36 -0.31 -15.33 0.10
CA GLU A 36 0.17 -15.21 1.46
C GLU A 36 -0.91 -15.63 2.47
N THR A 37 -0.50 -15.75 3.72
CA THR A 37 -1.35 -16.02 4.87
C THR A 37 -1.13 -14.93 5.90
N ILE A 38 -2.02 -14.78 6.87
CA ILE A 38 -1.77 -13.92 8.02
C ILE A 38 -0.45 -14.29 8.71
N GLN A 39 -0.14 -15.59 8.85
CA GLN A 39 1.10 -16.01 9.49
C GLN A 39 2.34 -15.52 8.72
N THR A 40 2.33 -15.62 7.38
CA THR A 40 3.47 -15.17 6.57
C THR A 40 3.59 -13.64 6.58
N ALA A 41 2.48 -12.91 6.60
CA ALA A 41 2.47 -11.46 6.79
C ALA A 41 2.97 -11.04 8.18
N SER A 42 2.51 -11.67 9.26
CA SER A 42 2.96 -11.43 10.63
C SER A 42 4.46 -11.70 10.78
N ASN A 43 4.95 -12.84 10.30
CA ASN A 43 6.37 -13.17 10.32
C ASN A 43 7.22 -12.14 9.54
N TYR A 44 6.68 -11.58 8.46
CA TYR A 44 7.35 -10.56 7.68
C TYR A 44 7.47 -9.24 8.45
N LEU A 45 6.42 -8.81 9.16
CA LEU A 45 6.46 -7.64 10.04
C LEU A 45 7.44 -7.84 11.21
N GLU A 46 7.39 -8.99 11.87
CA GLU A 46 8.28 -9.35 12.98
C GLU A 46 9.77 -9.34 12.59
N LYS A 47 10.10 -9.80 11.37
CA LYS A 47 11.46 -9.72 10.81
C LYS A 47 12.03 -8.29 10.82
N TYR A 48 11.17 -7.27 10.78
CA TYR A 48 11.55 -5.86 10.80
C TYR A 48 11.21 -5.15 12.10
N SER A 49 10.89 -5.91 13.15
CA SER A 49 10.50 -5.35 14.45
C SER A 49 9.27 -4.43 14.36
N VAL A 50 8.39 -4.68 13.40
CA VAL A 50 7.12 -3.98 13.27
C VAL A 50 6.05 -4.81 13.98
N GLU A 51 5.35 -4.18 14.91
CA GLU A 51 4.18 -4.75 15.60
C GLU A 51 3.12 -5.19 14.58
N ASN A 52 2.47 -6.33 14.85
CA ASN A 52 1.49 -6.92 13.93
C ASN A 52 0.08 -6.90 14.49
N GLU A 53 -0.15 -6.30 15.66
CA GLU A 53 -1.45 -6.10 16.29
C GLU A 53 -2.45 -5.44 15.34
N ASN A 54 -1.98 -4.49 14.55
CA ASN A 54 -2.79 -3.72 13.61
C ASN A 54 -2.67 -4.24 12.17
N LEU A 55 -2.25 -5.49 11.98
CA LEU A 55 -2.24 -6.14 10.67
C LEU A 55 -3.67 -6.37 10.18
N TRP A 56 -3.96 -5.81 9.01
CA TRP A 56 -5.19 -6.07 8.27
C TRP A 56 -4.89 -6.78 6.96
N ILE A 57 -5.83 -7.60 6.52
CA ILE A 57 -5.85 -8.22 5.20
C ILE A 57 -7.21 -8.01 4.56
N THR A 58 -7.28 -8.09 3.23
CA THR A 58 -8.57 -8.04 2.53
C THR A 58 -9.40 -9.31 2.80
N ARG A 59 -10.71 -9.15 2.96
CA ARG A 59 -11.62 -10.25 3.34
C ARG A 59 -11.67 -11.35 2.29
N ASP A 60 -11.82 -10.94 1.04
CA ASP A 60 -11.94 -11.81 -0.12
C ASP A 60 -11.40 -11.09 -1.38
N PHE A 61 -11.46 -11.79 -2.51
CA PHE A 61 -11.04 -11.25 -3.81
C PHE A 61 -11.86 -10.04 -4.26
N ASN A 62 -13.16 -9.98 -3.94
CA ASN A 62 -14.00 -8.84 -4.31
C ASN A 62 -13.63 -7.60 -3.49
N SER A 63 -13.33 -7.77 -2.21
CA SER A 63 -12.81 -6.69 -1.38
C SER A 63 -11.47 -6.16 -1.89
N TYR A 64 -10.56 -7.06 -2.27
CA TYR A 64 -9.31 -6.70 -2.92
C TYR A 64 -9.54 -5.90 -4.21
N ALA A 65 -10.39 -6.41 -5.11
CA ALA A 65 -10.71 -5.74 -6.37
C ALA A 65 -11.41 -4.39 -6.16
N SER A 66 -12.29 -4.28 -5.16
CA SER A 66 -13.01 -3.03 -4.85
C SER A 66 -12.06 -1.95 -4.35
N LEU A 67 -11.10 -2.33 -3.49
CA LEU A 67 -10.07 -1.42 -3.00
C LEU A 67 -9.18 -0.91 -4.15
N LEU A 68 -8.70 -1.80 -5.02
CA LEU A 68 -7.84 -1.42 -6.16
C LEU A 68 -8.55 -0.62 -7.25
N ASN A 69 -9.84 -0.87 -7.48
CA ASN A 69 -10.62 -0.17 -8.52
C ASN A 69 -11.38 1.06 -7.99
N SER A 70 -11.16 1.44 -6.73
CA SER A 70 -11.79 2.62 -6.15
C SER A 70 -11.36 3.87 -6.91
N LYS A 71 -12.33 4.69 -7.34
CA LYS A 71 -12.07 5.81 -8.25
C LYS A 71 -11.38 6.97 -7.57
N GLU A 72 -11.57 7.17 -6.26
CA GLU A 72 -10.92 8.23 -5.49
C GLU A 72 -10.76 7.88 -4.01
N PRO A 73 -9.53 7.88 -3.47
CA PRO A 73 -8.25 7.80 -4.17
C PRO A 73 -8.01 6.41 -4.79
N SER A 74 -7.39 6.36 -5.97
CA SER A 74 -6.88 5.09 -6.54
C SER A 74 -5.90 4.48 -5.56
N MET A 75 -6.11 3.22 -5.17
CA MET A 75 -5.17 2.59 -4.25
C MET A 75 -3.80 2.38 -4.89
N SER A 76 -2.77 2.89 -4.23
CA SER A 76 -1.38 2.55 -4.51
C SER A 76 -0.76 1.81 -3.32
N PHE A 77 0.38 1.15 -3.55
CA PHE A 77 1.18 0.54 -2.50
C PHE A 77 2.68 0.74 -2.83
N PRO A 78 3.54 1.06 -1.83
CA PRO A 78 3.14 1.36 -0.47
C PRO A 78 2.58 2.79 -0.40
N ASP A 79 1.51 2.99 0.36
CA ASP A 79 0.84 4.28 0.50
C ASP A 79 0.22 4.41 1.89
N ALA A 80 -0.10 5.63 2.31
CA ALA A 80 -0.76 5.93 3.56
C ALA A 80 -2.02 6.78 3.34
N TYR A 81 -3.14 6.33 3.89
CA TYR A 81 -4.42 7.01 3.85
C TYR A 81 -4.72 7.56 5.24
N PHE A 82 -4.89 8.87 5.32
CA PHE A 82 -5.05 9.59 6.57
C PHE A 82 -6.51 9.93 6.79
N PHE A 83 -6.98 9.76 8.02
CA PHE A 83 -8.35 10.08 8.42
C PHE A 83 -8.33 10.85 9.73
N ASN A 84 -9.23 11.82 9.88
CA ASN A 84 -9.43 12.47 11.17
C ASN A 84 -10.18 11.55 12.15
N SER A 85 -10.36 12.00 13.40
CA SER A 85 -11.13 11.27 14.44
C SER A 85 -12.59 10.95 14.08
N GLN A 86 -13.15 11.60 13.05
CA GLN A 86 -14.49 11.29 12.53
C GLN A 86 -14.46 10.25 11.40
N GLY A 87 -13.28 9.67 11.12
CA GLY A 87 -13.09 8.69 10.06
C GLY A 87 -13.10 9.26 8.65
N LYS A 88 -12.94 10.58 8.49
CA LYS A 88 -13.03 11.27 7.20
C LYS A 88 -11.65 11.49 6.60
N PHE A 89 -11.53 11.18 5.31
CA PHE A 89 -10.26 11.22 4.60
C PHE A 89 -9.66 12.63 4.55
N LEU A 90 -8.36 12.70 4.83
CA LEU A 90 -7.51 13.88 4.75
C LEU A 90 -6.68 13.75 3.48
N ASP A 91 -7.08 14.46 2.41
CA ASP A 91 -6.35 14.42 1.15
C ASP A 91 -5.08 15.25 1.25
N TYR A 92 -3.93 14.57 1.20
CA TYR A 92 -2.61 15.17 1.26
C TYR A 92 -2.01 15.44 -0.12
N ARG A 93 -2.70 15.02 -1.18
CA ARG A 93 -2.25 15.20 -2.56
C ARG A 93 -2.58 16.60 -3.03
N LYS A 94 -1.73 17.16 -3.90
CA LYS A 94 -1.99 18.48 -4.49
C LYS A 94 -2.98 18.41 -5.64
N SER A 95 -3.10 17.24 -6.27
CA SER A 95 -4.12 16.94 -7.27
C SER A 95 -4.52 15.46 -7.25
N PRO A 96 -5.71 15.09 -7.76
CA PRO A 96 -6.18 13.70 -7.80
C PRO A 96 -5.27 12.74 -8.57
N GLU A 97 -4.45 13.25 -9.51
CA GLU A 97 -3.55 12.49 -10.36
C GLU A 97 -2.19 12.17 -9.69
N GLU A 98 -1.87 12.75 -8.53
CA GLU A 98 -0.65 12.42 -7.80
C GLU A 98 -0.80 11.04 -7.12
N CYS A 99 -0.08 10.02 -7.60
CA CYS A 99 -0.15 8.66 -7.06
C CYS A 99 0.43 8.51 -5.65
N SER A 100 1.34 9.38 -5.24
CA SER A 100 1.93 9.39 -3.89
C SER A 100 2.58 10.76 -3.67
N ALA A 101 1.86 11.68 -3.02
CA ALA A 101 2.46 12.93 -2.57
C ALA A 101 3.47 12.65 -1.43
N ASN A 102 4.15 13.68 -0.92
CA ASN A 102 5.17 13.54 0.13
C ASN A 102 4.57 13.06 1.46
N VAL A 103 4.26 11.76 1.59
CA VAL A 103 3.64 11.13 2.77
C VAL A 103 4.41 11.47 4.04
N GLU A 104 5.73 11.42 4.00
CA GLU A 104 6.58 11.77 5.14
C GLU A 104 6.40 13.23 5.57
N GLY A 105 6.39 14.17 4.61
CA GLY A 105 6.09 15.57 4.88
C GLY A 105 4.71 15.75 5.51
N PHE A 106 3.70 15.04 5.01
CA PHE A 106 2.35 15.12 5.54
C PHE A 106 2.22 14.55 6.96
N ILE A 107 2.91 13.45 7.28
CA ILE A 107 2.96 12.90 8.64
C ILE A 107 3.54 13.96 9.59
N ASN A 108 4.61 14.66 9.20
CA ASN A 108 5.23 15.69 10.03
C ASN A 108 4.33 16.91 10.26
N GLU A 109 3.38 17.19 9.35
CA GLU A 109 2.42 18.30 9.46
C GLU A 109 1.08 17.85 10.08
N LEU A 110 0.93 16.58 10.44
CA LEU A 110 -0.36 15.97 10.80
C LEU A 110 -1.03 16.68 11.99
N SER A 111 -0.26 17.11 12.98
CA SER A 111 -0.77 17.82 14.17
C SER A 111 -1.48 19.14 13.84
N GLU A 112 -1.10 19.81 12.74
CA GLU A 112 -1.71 21.08 12.32
C GLU A 112 -2.97 20.87 11.49
N ILE A 113 -3.00 19.79 10.71
CA ILE A 113 -4.00 19.58 9.65
C ILE A 113 -5.11 18.61 10.02
N ILE A 114 -4.92 17.74 11.02
CA ILE A 114 -5.87 16.69 11.40
C ILE A 114 -7.26 17.23 11.82
N HIS A 115 -7.32 18.51 12.21
CA HIS A 115 -8.54 19.20 12.59
C HIS A 115 -9.12 20.10 11.47
N THR A 116 -8.52 20.11 10.27
CA THR A 116 -8.96 20.95 9.15
C THR A 116 -10.21 20.41 8.46
N LYS A 117 -10.83 21.26 7.63
CA LYS A 117 -12.13 20.98 7.00
C LYS A 117 -11.97 20.04 5.80
N LEU A 118 -12.79 19.00 5.80
CA LEU A 118 -12.71 17.80 4.96
C LEU A 118 -13.15 18.02 3.51
N THR A 119 -12.54 17.28 2.59
CA THR A 119 -12.82 17.35 1.14
C THR A 119 -13.19 16.02 0.49
N GLY A 120 -13.03 14.87 1.18
CA GLY A 120 -13.17 13.54 0.58
C GLY A 120 -14.50 12.81 0.83
N ALA A 121 -14.95 12.03 -0.15
CA ALA A 121 -16.03 11.04 -0.01
C ALA A 121 -15.56 9.74 0.67
N LEU A 122 -14.24 9.48 0.69
CA LEU A 122 -13.66 8.29 1.32
C LEU A 122 -13.78 8.36 2.85
N SER A 123 -14.30 7.28 3.45
CA SER A 123 -14.39 7.08 4.89
C SER A 123 -13.50 5.90 5.29
N ILE A 124 -12.98 5.90 6.51
CA ILE A 124 -12.34 4.71 7.07
C ILE A 124 -13.31 3.52 7.15
N ASP A 125 -14.61 3.77 7.28
CA ASP A 125 -15.64 2.72 7.27
C ASP A 125 -15.60 1.90 5.98
N TYR A 126 -15.28 2.54 4.85
CA TYR A 126 -15.09 1.84 3.59
C TYR A 126 -13.98 0.80 3.70
N PHE A 127 -12.87 1.11 4.36
CA PHE A 127 -11.80 0.13 4.59
C PHE A 127 -12.27 -0.98 5.52
N LEU A 128 -12.94 -0.65 6.63
CA LEU A 128 -13.44 -1.63 7.59
C LEU A 128 -14.32 -2.68 6.93
N GLU A 129 -15.17 -2.28 5.99
CA GLU A 129 -16.04 -3.19 5.20
C GLU A 129 -15.27 -4.16 4.29
N GLN A 130 -14.04 -3.82 3.90
CA GLN A 130 -13.24 -4.61 2.95
C GLN A 130 -12.15 -5.46 3.62
N VAL A 131 -11.92 -5.31 4.92
CA VAL A 131 -10.77 -5.94 5.59
C VAL A 131 -11.16 -6.80 6.80
N TYR A 132 -10.29 -7.76 7.11
CA TYR A 132 -10.25 -8.49 8.36
C TYR A 132 -8.98 -8.17 9.14
N ASP A 133 -9.05 -8.34 10.46
CA ASP A 133 -7.89 -8.28 11.35
C ASP A 133 -7.03 -9.55 11.28
N LYS A 134 -5.93 -9.57 12.05
CA LYS A 134 -5.04 -10.73 12.16
C LYS A 134 -5.69 -12.01 12.71
N ASN A 135 -6.93 -11.94 13.19
CA ASN A 135 -7.70 -13.09 13.70
C ASN A 135 -8.84 -13.49 12.75
N LEU A 136 -8.85 -12.97 11.52
CA LEU A 136 -9.92 -13.17 10.53
C LEU A 136 -11.29 -12.70 11.02
N GLN A 137 -11.32 -11.67 11.87
CA GLN A 137 -12.54 -11.02 12.32
C GLN A 137 -12.73 -9.69 11.59
N ALA A 138 -13.98 -9.22 11.52
CA ALA A 138 -14.26 -7.87 11.04
C ALA A 138 -13.43 -6.85 11.81
N ALA A 139 -12.67 -6.03 11.08
CA ALA A 139 -11.84 -4.99 11.67
C ALA A 139 -12.71 -3.97 12.42
N LYS A 140 -12.13 -3.39 13.47
CA LYS A 140 -12.79 -2.41 14.35
C LYS A 140 -11.81 -1.28 14.64
N LEU A 141 -12.36 -0.12 14.97
CA LEU A 141 -11.60 1.06 15.38
C LEU A 141 -11.70 1.25 16.89
N ASP A 142 -10.67 1.85 17.50
CA ASP A 142 -10.83 2.50 18.79
C ASP A 142 -11.52 3.88 18.60
N SER A 143 -12.35 4.24 19.56
CA SER A 143 -13.13 5.49 19.59
C SER A 143 -12.38 6.68 20.20
N LYS A 144 -11.16 6.49 20.72
CA LYS A 144 -10.41 7.51 21.49
C LYS A 144 -9.08 7.89 20.85
N VAL A 145 -9.12 8.38 19.61
CA VAL A 145 -7.93 8.79 18.87
C VAL A 145 -8.16 10.13 18.17
N ASP A 146 -7.07 10.85 17.89
CA ASP A 146 -7.09 12.11 17.14
C ASP A 146 -7.26 11.86 15.64
N GLY A 147 -6.82 10.69 15.16
CA GLY A 147 -7.10 10.20 13.83
C GLY A 147 -6.55 8.81 13.56
N TYR A 148 -6.72 8.39 12.31
CA TYR A 148 -6.39 7.06 11.84
C TYR A 148 -5.48 7.12 10.62
N VAL A 149 -4.60 6.14 10.46
CA VAL A 149 -3.78 5.98 9.27
C VAL A 149 -3.85 4.55 8.77
N VAL A 150 -4.29 4.33 7.54
CA VAL A 150 -4.19 3.02 6.89
C VAL A 150 -2.96 3.02 6.00
N ILE A 151 -1.94 2.24 6.33
CA ILE A 151 -0.73 2.06 5.55
C ILE A 151 -0.87 0.77 4.74
N THR A 152 -0.83 0.89 3.43
CA THR A 152 -0.85 -0.24 2.51
C THR A 152 0.56 -0.72 2.21
N TRP A 153 0.72 -2.05 2.13
CA TRP A 153 2.00 -2.68 1.85
C TRP A 153 1.81 -4.07 1.24
N SER A 154 2.87 -4.65 0.67
CA SER A 154 2.87 -6.07 0.26
C SER A 154 4.27 -6.67 0.36
N ILE A 155 4.37 -7.96 0.66
CA ILE A 155 5.62 -8.71 0.77
C ILE A 155 6.34 -8.73 -0.58
N PHE A 156 5.59 -8.88 -1.68
CA PHE A 156 6.17 -8.91 -3.02
C PHE A 156 6.84 -7.58 -3.41
N MET A 157 6.56 -6.47 -2.72
CA MET A 157 7.23 -5.19 -2.98
C MET A 157 8.71 -5.17 -2.62
N GLY A 158 9.16 -6.17 -1.86
CA GLY A 158 10.55 -6.30 -1.46
C GLY A 158 10.90 -5.57 -0.18
N ASP A 159 12.01 -6.01 0.40
CA ASP A 159 12.49 -5.60 1.71
C ASP A 159 12.81 -4.10 1.76
N LYS A 160 13.40 -3.54 0.69
CA LYS A 160 13.88 -2.15 0.67
C LYS A 160 12.72 -1.17 0.65
N LEU A 161 11.77 -1.38 -0.26
CA LEU A 161 10.66 -0.44 -0.47
C LEU A 161 9.71 -0.42 0.72
N ASN A 162 9.46 -1.57 1.35
CA ASN A 162 8.66 -1.63 2.58
C ASN A 162 9.33 -0.91 3.75
N LYS A 163 10.65 -1.07 3.94
CA LYS A 163 11.41 -0.38 4.99
C LYS A 163 11.38 1.13 4.80
N GLU A 164 11.88 1.59 3.66
CA GLU A 164 12.08 3.02 3.34
C GLU A 164 10.77 3.81 3.19
N LYS A 165 9.61 3.14 3.28
CA LYS A 165 8.29 3.73 3.15
C LYS A 165 7.41 3.28 4.31
N ALA A 166 6.65 2.20 4.13
CA ALA A 166 5.61 1.77 5.06
C ALA A 166 6.10 1.69 6.52
N PHE A 167 7.28 1.13 6.78
CA PHE A 167 7.76 0.92 8.14
C PHE A 167 8.43 2.16 8.76
N ASP A 168 9.08 2.99 7.95
CA ASP A 168 9.55 4.30 8.39
C ASP A 168 8.35 5.20 8.77
N TRP A 169 7.23 5.14 8.04
CA TRP A 169 6.00 5.86 8.39
C TRP A 169 5.40 5.40 9.72
N VAL A 170 5.40 4.09 10.00
CA VAL A 170 5.01 3.59 11.33
C VAL A 170 5.86 4.22 12.43
N SER A 171 7.18 4.31 12.21
CA SER A 171 8.09 4.90 13.19
C SER A 171 7.81 6.39 13.42
N LEU A 172 7.50 7.14 12.36
CA LEU A 172 7.11 8.56 12.46
C LEU A 172 5.79 8.72 13.23
N ILE A 173 4.79 7.88 12.95
CA ILE A 173 3.51 7.90 13.66
C ILE A 173 3.69 7.57 15.15
N LYS A 174 4.52 6.57 15.48
CA LYS A 174 4.84 6.25 16.88
C LYS A 174 5.47 7.43 17.60
N LYS A 175 6.37 8.17 16.93
CA LYS A 175 6.96 9.39 17.49
C LYS A 175 5.89 10.47 17.77
N LEU A 176 4.92 10.67 16.87
CA LEU A 176 3.81 11.60 17.11
C LEU A 176 2.96 11.18 18.32
N ASN A 177 2.72 9.87 18.49
CA ASN A 177 2.03 9.32 19.65
C ASN A 177 2.80 9.60 20.95
N ASP A 178 4.12 9.46 20.95
CA ASP A 178 4.99 9.79 22.09
C ASP A 178 4.96 11.30 22.42
N GLU A 179 4.68 12.14 21.43
CA GLU A 179 4.52 13.60 21.55
C GLU A 179 3.08 14.03 21.94
N GLY A 180 2.15 13.07 22.07
CA GLY A 180 0.80 13.27 22.59
C GLY A 180 -0.30 13.41 21.53
N LEU A 181 0.02 13.31 20.23
CA LEU A 181 -0.98 13.21 19.18
C LEU A 181 -1.35 11.73 18.98
N VAL A 182 -2.53 11.30 19.42
CA VAL A 182 -2.91 9.88 19.47
C VAL A 182 -3.44 9.43 18.11
N ILE A 183 -2.58 8.81 17.31
CA ILE A 183 -2.90 8.26 16.00
C ILE A 183 -2.91 6.72 16.05
N GLU A 184 -4.02 6.13 15.63
CA GLU A 184 -4.11 4.68 15.41
C GLU A 184 -3.77 4.35 13.96
N TYR A 185 -2.73 3.55 13.77
CA TYR A 185 -2.30 3.12 12.43
C TYR A 185 -2.64 1.65 12.18
N PHE A 186 -2.97 1.32 10.94
CA PHE A 186 -3.27 -0.03 10.48
C PHE A 186 -2.36 -0.41 9.31
N LEU A 187 -1.91 -1.66 9.29
CA LEU A 187 -1.03 -2.20 8.26
C LEU A 187 -1.84 -3.11 7.34
N LEU A 188 -2.40 -2.54 6.28
CA LEU A 188 -3.19 -3.28 5.29
C LEU A 188 -2.26 -3.98 4.29
N ASN A 189 -2.15 -5.30 4.44
CA ASN A 189 -1.44 -6.13 3.49
C ASN A 189 -2.31 -6.40 2.25
N LEU A 190 -1.76 -6.10 1.07
CA LEU A 190 -2.39 -6.25 -0.24
C LEU A 190 -1.81 -7.40 -1.07
N ASP A 191 -1.05 -8.33 -0.48
CA ASP A 191 -0.73 -9.59 -1.16
C ASP A 191 -2.02 -10.41 -1.36
N PRO A 192 -2.12 -11.22 -2.43
CA PRO A 192 -3.20 -12.21 -2.55
C PRO A 192 -3.25 -13.11 -1.31
N GLN A 193 -4.44 -13.37 -0.75
CA GLN A 193 -4.56 -14.14 0.50
C GLN A 193 -5.13 -15.54 0.28
N LYS A 194 -4.52 -16.54 0.92
CA LYS A 194 -5.02 -17.93 0.93
C LYS A 194 -6.41 -18.05 1.55
N SER A 195 -6.76 -17.15 2.46
CA SER A 195 -8.08 -17.11 3.10
C SER A 195 -9.24 -16.81 2.14
N TRP A 196 -8.96 -16.31 0.93
CA TRP A 196 -9.98 -16.06 -0.08
C TRP A 196 -10.66 -17.33 -0.61
N GLY A 197 -10.09 -18.52 -0.33
CA GLY A 197 -10.71 -19.80 -0.68
C GLY A 197 -10.76 -20.08 -2.19
N LEU A 198 -9.86 -19.48 -2.97
CA LEU A 198 -9.75 -19.71 -4.40
C LEU A 198 -9.23 -21.12 -4.69
N THR A 199 -9.67 -21.69 -5.82
CA THR A 199 -9.09 -22.93 -6.36
C THR A 199 -7.68 -22.67 -6.90
N GLN A 200 -6.86 -23.71 -7.02
CA GLN A 200 -5.51 -23.58 -7.59
C GLN A 200 -5.50 -22.94 -8.99
N GLU A 201 -6.46 -23.30 -9.85
CA GLU A 201 -6.58 -22.72 -11.19
C GLU A 201 -6.85 -21.20 -11.13
N GLN A 202 -7.76 -20.77 -10.24
CA GLN A 202 -8.04 -19.35 -10.02
C GLN A 202 -6.84 -18.60 -9.42
N GLU A 203 -6.09 -19.23 -8.53
CA GLU A 203 -4.87 -18.65 -8.00
C GLU A 203 -3.82 -18.42 -9.11
N GLU A 204 -3.60 -19.42 -9.96
CA GLU A 204 -2.67 -19.34 -11.07
C GLU A 204 -3.08 -18.28 -12.10
N GLU A 205 -4.38 -18.21 -12.43
CA GLU A 205 -4.94 -17.18 -13.31
C GLU A 205 -4.71 -15.79 -12.73
N LEU A 206 -5.03 -15.58 -11.44
CA LEU A 206 -4.83 -14.28 -10.79
C LEU A 206 -3.35 -13.88 -10.76
N LEU A 207 -2.45 -14.77 -10.34
CA LEU A 207 -1.01 -14.51 -10.34
C LEU A 207 -0.47 -14.20 -11.74
N SER A 208 -1.07 -14.75 -12.79
CA SER A 208 -0.70 -14.44 -14.17
C SER A 208 -0.96 -12.97 -14.54
N GLN A 209 -1.93 -12.31 -13.90
CA GLN A 209 -2.22 -10.88 -14.11
C GLN A 209 -1.14 -9.99 -13.48
N PHE A 210 -0.49 -10.46 -12.41
CA PHE A 210 0.63 -9.76 -11.78
C PHE A 210 1.97 -9.97 -12.49
N LYS A 211 2.05 -10.91 -13.45
CA LYS A 211 3.24 -11.06 -14.28
C LYS A 211 3.38 -9.80 -15.12
N PHE A 212 4.23 -8.89 -14.66
CA PHE A 212 4.66 -7.69 -15.37
C PHE A 212 5.10 -8.07 -16.80
N LYS A 213 4.20 -7.92 -17.78
CA LYS A 213 4.51 -8.05 -19.21
C LYS A 213 5.39 -6.89 -19.66
#